data_AF-A0A7V6PH40-F1
#
_entry.id   AF-A0A7V6PH40-F1
#
_cell.length_a   1.000
_cell.length_b   1.000
_cell.length_c   1.000
_cell.angle_alpha   90.00
_cell.angle_beta   90.00
_cell.angle_gamma   90.00
#
_symmetry.space_group_name_H-M   'P 1'
#
loop_
_entity.id
_entity.type
_entity.pdbx_description
1 polymer ?
#
loop_
_entity_poly.entity_id
_entity_poly.type
_entity_poly.pdbx_seq_one_letter_code
_entity_poly.pdbx_strand_id
1 'polypeptide(L)' 'HRQAIDRLAPQLEVEAVAEDGTIEAVSVKNAKGFVVGVQWHPEYWVHSDAPSRKIFEAFGDAVRRRRSGE' A
#
# COMPACT_ATOMS: atom_id res chain seq x y z
N HIS A 1 15.29 1.72 -2.01
CA HIS A 1 15.70 0.45 -1.35
C HIS A 1 16.78 -0.23 -2.18
N ARG A 2 17.44 -1.31 -1.72
CA ARG A 2 18.43 -2.06 -2.55
C ARG A 2 17.84 -3.23 -3.34
N GLN A 3 16.58 -3.56 -3.08
CA GLN A 3 15.84 -4.62 -3.76
C GLN A 3 14.44 -4.07 -4.08
N ALA A 4 13.83 -4.61 -5.13
CA ALA A 4 12.48 -4.29 -5.58
C ALA A 4 11.82 -5.54 -6.18
N ILE A 5 10.54 -5.45 -6.51
CA ILE A 5 9.80 -6.54 -7.16
C ILE A 5 10.32 -6.71 -8.59
N ASP A 6 10.94 -7.87 -8.87
CA ASP A 6 11.37 -8.28 -10.21
C ASP A 6 10.21 -8.91 -10.99
N ARG A 7 9.50 -9.87 -10.37
CA ARG A 7 8.35 -10.55 -10.96
C ARG A 7 7.10 -10.40 -10.10
N LEU A 8 6.09 -9.73 -10.64
CA LEU A 8 4.80 -9.57 -9.97
C LEU A 8 4.02 -10.90 -9.93
N ALA A 9 3.48 -11.25 -8.76
CA ALA A 9 2.61 -12.41 -8.62
C ALA A 9 1.25 -12.17 -9.31
N PRO A 10 0.60 -13.20 -9.92
CA PRO A 10 -0.68 -13.04 -10.61
C PRO A 10 -1.82 -12.47 -9.75
N GLN A 11 -1.77 -12.72 -8.43
CA GLN A 11 -2.76 -12.25 -7.45
C GLN A 11 -2.54 -10.81 -7.01
N LEU A 12 -1.43 -10.17 -7.39
CA LEU A 12 -1.15 -8.78 -7.08
C LEU A 12 -1.58 -7.86 -8.23
N GLU A 13 -1.94 -6.65 -7.87
CA GLU A 13 -2.19 -5.52 -8.77
C GLU A 13 -1.19 -4.41 -8.48
N VAL A 14 -0.74 -3.71 -9.52
CA VAL A 14 0.22 -2.60 -9.40
C VAL A 14 -0.56 -1.32 -9.14
N GLU A 15 -0.22 -0.64 -8.05
CA GLU A 15 -0.88 0.60 -7.62
C GLU A 15 -0.01 1.83 -7.90
N ALA A 16 1.32 1.67 -7.90
CA ALA A 16 2.26 2.73 -8.22
C ALA A 16 3.53 2.20 -8.87
N VAL A 17 4.07 2.99 -9.80
CA VAL A 17 5.33 2.73 -10.50
C VAL A 17 6.13 4.03 -10.51
N ALA A 18 7.42 3.96 -10.16
CA ALA A 18 8.34 5.09 -10.26
C ALA A 18 8.74 5.37 -11.72
N GLU A 19 9.35 6.53 -11.97
CA GLU A 19 9.79 6.92 -13.32
C GLU A 19 10.81 5.95 -13.94
N ASP A 20 11.59 5.25 -13.10
CA ASP A 20 12.57 4.23 -13.53
C ASP A 20 11.94 2.85 -13.79
N GLY A 21 10.63 2.72 -13.65
CA GLY A 21 9.88 1.47 -13.84
C GLY A 21 9.77 0.59 -12.59
N THR A 22 10.36 1.00 -11.45
CA THR A 22 10.24 0.26 -10.19
C THR A 22 8.80 0.22 -9.71
N ILE A 23 8.29 -0.97 -9.40
CA ILE A 23 6.97 -1.13 -8.75
C ILE A 23 7.09 -0.65 -7.31
N GLU A 24 6.42 0.46 -7.00
CA GLU A 24 6.48 1.13 -5.70
C GLU A 24 5.29 0.79 -4.80
N ALA A 25 4.17 0.34 -5.35
CA ALA A 25 3.04 -0.13 -4.55
C ALA A 25 2.26 -1.25 -5.22
N VAL A 26 1.74 -2.17 -4.41
CA VAL A 26 0.90 -3.28 -4.84
C VAL A 26 -0.28 -3.47 -3.90
N SER A 27 -1.37 -4.02 -4.41
CA SER A 27 -2.51 -4.53 -3.65
C SER A 27 -2.81 -5.98 -4.02
N VAL A 28 -3.65 -6.66 -3.24
CA VAL A 28 -4.13 -8.01 -3.55
C VAL A 28 -5.47 -7.94 -4.28
N LYS A 29 -5.53 -8.52 -5.47
CA LYS A 29 -6.75 -8.62 -6.27
C LYS A 29 -7.85 -9.33 -5.49
N ASN A 30 -9.06 -8.78 -5.51
CA ASN A 30 -10.24 -9.34 -4.85
C ASN A 30 -10.03 -9.66 -3.35
N ALA A 31 -9.16 -8.90 -2.66
CA ALA A 31 -8.95 -9.09 -1.24
C ALA A 31 -10.25 -8.83 -0.45
N LYS A 32 -10.53 -9.69 0.53
CA LYS A 32 -11.67 -9.51 1.45
C LYS A 32 -11.51 -8.33 2.41
N GLY A 33 -10.31 -7.75 2.48
CA GLY A 33 -9.99 -6.64 3.36
C GLY A 33 -8.94 -5.75 2.74
N PHE A 34 -8.51 -4.75 3.49
CA PHE A 34 -7.50 -3.80 3.03
C PHE A 34 -6.11 -4.44 3.05
N VAL A 35 -5.53 -4.65 1.87
CA VAL A 35 -4.18 -5.19 1.70
C VAL A 35 -3.45 -4.35 0.67
N VAL A 36 -2.53 -3.51 1.15
CA VAL A 36 -1.65 -2.66 0.34
C VAL A 36 -0.24 -2.81 0.88
N GLY A 37 0.73 -2.98 -0.01
CA GLY A 37 2.15 -2.90 0.28
C GLY A 37 2.76 -1.74 -0.49
N VAL A 38 3.59 -0.94 0.19
CA VAL A 38 4.36 0.14 -0.43
C VAL A 38 5.83 -0.13 -0.25
N GLN A 39 6.63 0.26 -1.23
CA GLN A 39 8.07 0.07 -1.24
C GLN A 39 8.76 1.20 -0.47
N TRP A 40 8.28 2.44 -0.53
CA TRP A 40 8.81 3.56 0.25
C TRP A 40 8.44 3.49 1.75
N HIS A 41 8.95 4.44 2.53
CA HIS A 41 8.72 4.59 3.97
C HIS A 41 7.71 5.70 4.26
N PRO A 42 6.38 5.46 4.19
CA PRO A 42 5.38 6.50 4.47
C PRO A 42 5.40 6.96 5.94
N GLU A 43 5.92 6.14 6.86
CA GLU A 43 6.01 6.47 8.28
C GLU A 43 6.93 7.66 8.56
N TYR A 44 7.93 7.92 7.72
CA TYR A 44 8.84 9.05 7.89
C TYR A 44 8.16 10.40 7.66
N TRP A 45 7.04 10.41 6.92
CA TRP A 45 6.40 11.64 6.46
C TRP A 45 4.91 11.71 6.82
N VAL A 46 4.41 10.76 7.60
CA VAL A 46 2.99 10.67 8.00
C VAL A 46 2.44 11.95 8.64
N HIS A 47 3.30 12.76 9.26
CA HIS A 47 2.92 14.03 9.90
C HIS A 47 3.09 15.26 9.00
N SER A 48 3.83 15.14 7.89
CA SER A 48 4.28 16.27 7.09
C SER A 48 3.81 16.23 5.64
N ASP A 49 3.39 15.06 5.12
CA ASP A 49 2.81 14.93 3.79
C ASP A 49 1.41 14.28 3.81
N ALA A 50 0.58 14.66 2.85
CA ALA A 50 -0.78 14.15 2.75
C ALA A 50 -0.87 12.70 2.22
N PRO A 51 -0.12 12.27 1.19
CA PRO A 51 -0.16 10.88 0.70
C PRO A 51 0.15 9.84 1.78
N SER A 52 1.24 10.01 2.52
CA SER A 52 1.67 9.15 3.62
C SER A 52 0.59 9.08 4.70
N ARG A 53 0.05 10.22 5.12
CA ARG A 53 -1.05 10.25 6.10
C ARG A 53 -2.27 9.44 5.64
N LYS A 54 -2.70 9.62 4.39
CA LYS A 54 -3.88 8.93 3.84
C LYS A 54 -3.75 7.41 3.86
N ILE A 55 -2.56 6.86 3.68
CA ILE A 55 -2.34 5.40 3.74
C ILE A 55 -2.64 4.87 5.14
N PHE A 56 -2.14 5.55 6.18
CA PHE A 56 -2.39 5.17 7.57
C PHE A 56 -3.84 5.40 8.00
N GLU A 57 -4.47 6.49 7.55
CA GLU A 57 -5.90 6.75 7.77
C GLU A 57 -6.76 5.63 7.15
N ALA A 58 -6.51 5.28 5.89
CA ALA A 58 -7.23 4.21 5.18
C ALA A 58 -7.04 2.84 5.85
N PHE A 59 -5.83 2.52 6.28
CA PHE A 59 -5.57 1.30 7.05
C PHE A 59 -6.31 1.30 8.38
N GLY A 60 -6.28 2.41 9.13
CA GLY A 60 -7.00 2.56 10.39
C GLY A 60 -8.51 2.40 10.23
N ASP A 61 -9.09 2.98 9.19
CA ASP A 61 -10.50 2.82 8.84
C ASP A 61 -10.84 1.36 8.52
N ALA A 62 -9.99 0.68 7.76
CA ALA A 62 -10.18 -0.73 7.43
C ALA A 62 -10.15 -1.63 8.67
N VAL A 63 -9.23 -1.37 9.61
CA VAL A 63 -9.17 -2.09 10.90
C VAL A 63 -10.44 -1.85 11.71
N ARG A 64 -10.95 -0.61 11.75
CA ARG A 64 -12.20 -0.28 12.44
C ARG A 64 -13.40 -1.02 11.85
N ARG A 65 -13.57 -1.00 10.52
CA ARG A 65 -14.63 -1.77 9.82
C ARG A 65 -14.55 -3.27 10.13
N ARG A 66 -13.35 -3.83 9.99
CA ARG A 66 -13.10 -5.25 10.29
C ARG A 66 -13.47 -5.64 11.73
N ARG A 67 -13.28 -4.73 12.68
CA ARG A 67 -13.66 -4.90 14.09
C ARG A 67 -15.17 -4.76 14.31
N SER A 68 -15.85 -3.86 13.61
CA SER A 68 -17.31 -3.68 13.71
C SER A 68 -18.09 -4.78 12.97
N GLY A 69 -17.44 -5.56 12.11
CA GLY A 69 -18.08 -6.63 11.32
C GLY A 69 -18.65 -6.16 9.98
N GLU A 70 -18.30 -4.94 9.57
CA GLU A 70 -18.44 -4.44 8.20
C GLU A 70 -17.26 -4.89 7.33
#